data_AF-A0A091E9F3-F1
#
_entry.id   AF-A0A091E9F3-F1
#
_cell.length_a   1.000
_cell.length_b   1.000
_cell.length_c   1.000
_cell.angle_alpha   90.00
_cell.angle_beta   90.00
_cell.angle_gamma   90.00
#
_symmetry.space_group_name_H-M   'P 1'
#
loop_
_entity.id
_entity.type
_entity.pdbx_description
1 polymer ?
#
loop_
_entity_poly.entity_id
_entity_poly.type
_entity_poly.pdbx_seq_one_letter_code
_entity_poly.pdbx_strand_id
1 'polypeptide(L)' 'QMKAARLKFDFQAESPKELTLHKGDIVYIHKEVDRNWLEGEHHGRVGIFPSNYVEV' A
#
# COMPACT_ATOMS: atom_id res chain seq x y z
N GLN A 1 -8.95 14.52 -1.05
CA GLN A 1 -7.59 14.38 -1.60
C GLN A 1 -7.09 12.99 -1.23
N MET A 2 -6.43 12.29 -2.16
CA MET A 2 -5.83 10.98 -1.87
C MET A 2 -4.61 11.19 -0.97
N LYS A 3 -4.47 10.34 0.04
CA LYS A 3 -3.39 10.45 1.02
C LYS A 3 -2.18 9.69 0.50
N ALA A 4 -1.07 10.39 0.27
CA ALA A 4 0.18 9.74 -0.07
C ALA A 4 0.80 9.11 1.19
N ALA A 5 1.42 7.96 1.04
CA ALA A 5 2.20 7.32 2.08
C ALA A 5 3.45 6.67 1.46
N ARG A 6 4.53 6.58 2.25
CA ARG A 6 5.82 6.02 1.85
C ARG A 6 6.01 4.64 2.48
N LEU A 7 6.53 3.69 1.72
CA LEU A 7 6.85 2.36 2.25
C LEU A 7 8.13 2.40 3.11
N LYS A 8 8.06 1.82 4.31
CA LYS A 8 9.19 1.65 5.23
C LYS A 8 9.99 0.38 4.96
N PHE A 9 9.34 -0.63 4.38
CA PHE A 9 9.87 -1.97 4.12
C PHE A 9 9.39 -2.46 2.76
N ASP A 10 10.12 -3.42 2.18
CA ASP A 10 9.64 -4.17 1.02
C ASP A 10 8.46 -5.04 1.43
N PHE A 11 7.45 -5.14 0.56
CA PHE A 11 6.29 -5.99 0.72
C PHE A 11 6.09 -6.80 -0.55
N GLN A 12 6.25 -8.13 -0.46
CA GLN A 12 6.03 -9.04 -1.56
C GLN A 12 4.58 -9.52 -1.53
N ALA A 13 3.84 -9.31 -2.61
CA ALA A 13 2.47 -9.81 -2.71
C ALA A 13 2.45 -11.35 -2.73
N GLU A 14 1.55 -11.94 -1.94
CA GLU A 14 1.29 -13.38 -1.89
C GLU A 14 -0.02 -13.75 -2.62
N SER A 15 -0.86 -12.76 -2.93
CA SER A 15 -2.10 -12.94 -3.67
C SER A 15 -2.31 -11.88 -4.76
N PRO A 16 -3.14 -12.14 -5.78
CA PRO A 16 -3.45 -11.16 -6.83
C PRO A 16 -4.16 -9.89 -6.34
N LYS A 17 -4.64 -9.86 -5.08
CA LYS A 17 -5.28 -8.69 -4.48
C LYS A 17 -4.28 -7.72 -3.88
N GLU A 18 -3.05 -8.17 -3.65
CA GLU A 18 -2.01 -7.40 -2.97
C GLU A 18 -1.10 -6.69 -3.97
N LEU A 19 -0.50 -5.59 -3.54
CA LEU A 19 0.56 -4.91 -4.29
C LEU A 19 1.92 -5.41 -3.85
N THR A 20 2.80 -5.71 -4.80
CA THR A 20 4.24 -5.80 -4.51
C THR A 20 4.80 -4.38 -4.50
N LEU A 21 5.46 -4.01 -3.40
CA LEU A 21 5.94 -2.66 -3.14
C LEU A 21 7.35 -2.73 -2.55
N HIS A 22 8.19 -1.75 -2.89
CA HIS A 22 9.54 -1.65 -2.37
C HIS A 22 9.64 -0.51 -1.37
N LYS A 23 10.58 -0.62 -0.43
CA LYS A 23 10.92 0.44 0.50
C LYS A 23 11.20 1.74 -0.25
N GLY A 24 10.53 2.81 0.17
CA GLY A 24 10.62 4.12 -0.45
C GLY A 24 9.58 4.40 -1.53
N ASP A 25 8.85 3.39 -2.01
CA ASP A 25 7.72 3.59 -2.94
C ASP A 25 6.68 4.53 -2.32
N ILE A 26 6.05 5.34 -3.18
CA ILE A 26 4.93 6.21 -2.80
C ILE A 26 3.64 5.57 -3.30
N VAL A 27 2.73 5.34 -2.36
CA VAL A 27 1.39 4.81 -2.62
C VAL A 27 0.33 5.84 -2.30
N TYR A 28 -0.76 5.83 -3.06
CA TYR A 28 -1.91 6.68 -2.83
C TYR A 28 -3.02 5.87 -2.16
N ILE A 29 -3.29 6.14 -0.89
CA ILE A 29 -4.29 5.41 -0.11
C ILE A 29 -5.69 5.83 -0.56
N HIS A 30 -6.52 4.84 -0.90
CA HIS A 30 -7.93 4.99 -1.24
C HIS A 30 -8.80 4.85 0.00
N LYS A 31 -8.63 3.75 0.75
CA LYS A 31 -9.40 3.45 1.96
C LYS A 31 -8.67 2.49 2.88
N GLU A 32 -9.05 2.49 4.16
CA GLU A 32 -8.74 1.42 5.09
C GLU A 32 -9.72 0.26 4.85
N VAL A 33 -9.20 -0.95 4.64
CA VAL A 33 -10.01 -2.16 4.47
C VAL A 33 -10.35 -2.71 5.85
N ASP A 34 -9.33 -2.79 6.71
CA ASP A 34 -9.42 -3.08 8.13
C ASP A 34 -8.17 -2.53 8.84
N ARG A 35 -8.03 -2.82 10.15
CA ARG A 35 -6.93 -2.31 10.98
C ARG A 35 -5.53 -2.68 10.46
N ASN A 36 -5.41 -3.78 9.72
CA ASN A 36 -4.15 -4.32 9.22
C ASN A 36 -3.92 -3.97 7.74
N TRP A 37 -4.95 -3.62 6.98
CA TRP A 37 -4.87 -3.48 5.53
C TRP A 37 -5.39 -2.15 5.00
N LEU A 38 -4.59 -1.53 4.13
CA LEU A 38 -4.98 -0.38 3.32
C LEU A 38 -5.19 -0.84 1.88
N GLU A 39 -6.17 -0.25 1.20
CA GLU A 39 -6.28 -0.30 -0.26
C GLU A 39 -5.69 1.00 -0.83
N GLY A 40 -4.83 0.88 -1.83
CA GLY A 40 -4.27 2.04 -2.51
C GLY A 40 -3.74 1.72 -3.90
N GLU A 41 -3.15 2.74 -4.51
CA GLU A 41 -2.63 2.69 -5.87
C GLU A 41 -1.10 2.92 -5.90
N HIS A 42 -0.42 2.11 -6.72
CA HIS A 42 0.97 2.30 -7.11
C HIS A 42 1.11 2.10 -8.63
N HIS A 43 1.59 3.11 -9.36
CA HIS A 43 1.76 3.08 -10.82
C HIS A 43 0.51 2.57 -11.58
N GLY A 44 -0.68 3.06 -11.23
CA GLY A 44 -1.94 2.66 -11.88
C GLY A 44 -2.47 1.28 -11.48
N ARG A 45 -1.79 0.56 -10.58
CA ARG A 45 -2.27 -0.71 -10.02
C ARG A 45 -2.88 -0.49 -8.65
N VAL A 46 -4.11 -0.97 -8.48
CA VAL A 46 -4.83 -0.93 -7.22
C VAL A 46 -4.76 -2.30 -6.54
N GLY A 47 -4.46 -2.29 -5.24
CA GLY A 47 -4.45 -3.48 -4.41
C GLY A 47 -4.25 -3.14 -2.94
N ILE A 48 -4.21 -4.17 -2.11
CA ILE A 48 -4.03 -4.03 -0.67
C ILE A 48 -2.58 -4.20 -0.23
N PHE A 49 -2.20 -3.52 0.84
CA PHE A 49 -0.90 -3.67 1.50
C PHE A 49 -1.02 -3.40 3.02
N PRO A 50 -0.09 -3.90 3.85
CA PRO A 50 -0.20 -3.77 5.29
C PRO A 50 -0.12 -2.31 5.77
N SER A 51 -1.03 -1.90 6.64
CA SER A 51 -1.09 -0.54 7.20
C SER A 51 0.18 -0.18 7.97
N ASN A 52 0.81 -1.15 8.64
CA ASN A 52 2.04 -0.96 9.41
C ASN A 52 3.31 -0.86 8.54
N TYR A 53 3.23 -1.09 7.23
CA TYR A 53 4.38 -1.00 6.31
C TYR A 53 4.59 0.40 5.76
N VAL A 54 3.62 1.30 5.95
CA VAL A 54 3.70 2.67 5.46
C VAL A 54 3.91 3.69 6.59
N GLU A 55 4.43 4.85 6.20
CA GLU A 55 4.40 6.10 6.94
C GLU A 55 3.71 7.16 6.09
N VAL A 56 2.94 8.03 6.74
CA VAL A 56 2.21 9.13 6.09
C VAL A 56 3.02 10.41 6.20
#